data_AF-A0A248KHD2-F1
#
_entry.id   AF-A0A248KHD2-F1
#
_cell.length_a   1.000
_cell.length_b   1.000
_cell.length_c   1.000
_cell.angle_alpha   90.00
_cell.angle_beta   90.00
_cell.angle_gamma   90.00
#
_symmetry.space_group_name_H-M   'P 1'
#
loop_
_entity.id
_entity.type
_entity.pdbx_description
1 polymer ?
#
loop_
_entity_poly.entity_id
_entity_poly.type
_entity_poly.pdbx_seq_one_letter_code
_entity_poly.pdbx_strand_id
1 'polypeptide(L)'
;MLATNISMSAVYANTLNANNTLYYYSSGNPNGNNSDYTNYDEVVITTNAIASTSGLKGWAIYMNGENYKFNDLTVNTSGMLSDGIHTKNGGGNIVIENYKAITSSYSSDGINLGGSSRRTIPG
;
A
#
# COMPACT_ATOMS: atom_id res chain seq x y z
N MET A 1 13.47 23.45 -46.35
CA MET A 1 13.18 23.26 -44.91
C MET A 1 13.03 21.76 -44.67
N LEU A 2 13.89 21.14 -43.86
CA LEU A 2 13.67 19.77 -43.39
C LEU A 2 12.65 19.82 -42.26
N ALA A 3 11.54 19.09 -42.39
CA ALA A 3 10.61 18.84 -41.30
C ALA A 3 11.17 17.68 -40.47
N THR A 4 11.67 17.97 -39.28
CA THR A 4 12.05 16.95 -38.30
C THR A 4 10.77 16.43 -37.66
N ASN A 5 10.38 15.20 -37.98
CA ASN A 5 9.30 14.52 -37.27
C ASN A 5 9.79 14.16 -35.86
N ILE A 6 9.40 14.95 -34.87
CA ILE A 6 9.60 14.60 -33.46
C ILE A 6 8.46 13.66 -33.08
N SER A 7 8.74 12.36 -32.97
CA SER A 7 7.82 11.42 -32.33
C SER A 7 8.01 11.52 -30.81
N MET A 8 7.05 12.10 -30.10
CA MET A 8 6.98 11.96 -28.65
C MET A 8 6.23 10.68 -28.33
N SER A 9 6.90 9.73 -27.67
CA SER A 9 6.22 8.54 -27.12
C SER A 9 5.27 9.00 -26.01
N ALA A 10 4.05 8.50 -26.00
CA ALA A 10 3.14 8.73 -24.88
C ALA A 10 3.80 8.23 -23.59
N VAL A 11 3.99 9.12 -22.63
CA VAL A 11 4.42 8.74 -21.27
C VAL A 11 3.17 8.22 -20.58
N TYR A 12 3.00 6.90 -20.56
CA TYR A 12 2.01 6.27 -19.70
C TYR A 12 2.52 6.34 -18.26
N ALA A 13 1.63 6.71 -17.32
CA ALA A 13 1.96 6.62 -15.91
C ALA A 13 2.35 5.17 -15.57
N ASN A 14 3.49 4.97 -14.93
CA ASN A 14 3.96 3.65 -14.52
C ASN A 14 3.19 3.22 -13.27
N THR A 15 2.11 2.47 -13.46
CA THR A 15 1.22 2.03 -12.36
C THR A 15 1.45 0.59 -11.96
N LEU A 16 1.67 0.32 -10.67
CA LEU A 16 1.59 -1.03 -10.12
C LEU A 16 0.16 -1.33 -9.67
N ASN A 17 -0.42 -2.41 -10.19
CA ASN A 17 -1.76 -2.88 -9.78
C ASN A 17 -1.64 -4.17 -8.97
N ALA A 18 -1.98 -4.09 -7.68
CA ALA A 18 -2.06 -5.23 -6.78
C ALA A 18 -3.54 -5.60 -6.53
N ASN A 19 -3.88 -6.88 -6.65
CA ASN A 19 -5.24 -7.39 -6.39
C ASN A 19 -5.31 -8.23 -5.09
N ASN A 20 -4.30 -8.06 -4.23
CA ASN A 20 -4.19 -8.63 -2.90
C ASN A 20 -3.31 -7.71 -2.03
N THR A 21 -3.10 -8.06 -0.77
CA THR A 21 -2.17 -7.36 0.12
C THR A 21 -0.81 -7.18 -0.55
N LEU A 22 -0.28 -5.95 -0.51
CA LEU A 22 0.95 -5.57 -1.23
C LEU A 22 2.16 -6.44 -0.87
N TYR A 23 2.16 -7.04 0.33
CA TYR A 23 3.16 -8.00 0.78
C TYR A 23 3.56 -9.02 -0.29
N TYR A 24 2.59 -9.51 -1.07
CA TYR A 24 2.80 -10.53 -2.11
C TYR A 24 3.43 -10.00 -3.42
N TYR A 25 3.58 -8.69 -3.56
CA TYR A 25 4.13 -8.01 -4.74
C TYR A 25 5.55 -7.47 -4.51
N SER A 26 6.10 -7.72 -3.33
CA SER A 26 7.43 -7.28 -2.95
C SER A 26 8.54 -7.92 -3.80
N SER A 27 8.40 -9.20 -4.15
CA SER A 27 9.33 -9.89 -5.05
C SER A 27 9.17 -9.36 -6.47
N GLY A 28 10.20 -8.67 -6.97
CA GLY A 28 10.20 -8.07 -8.31
C GLY A 28 10.06 -6.55 -8.31
N ASN A 29 10.02 -5.90 -7.13
CA ASN A 29 10.15 -4.45 -7.05
C ASN A 29 11.56 -4.01 -7.50
N PRO A 30 11.68 -3.19 -8.57
CA PRO A 30 12.97 -2.74 -9.11
C PRO A 30 13.82 -1.90 -8.16
N ASN A 31 13.21 -1.21 -7.19
CA ASN A 31 13.91 -0.32 -6.26
C ASN A 31 14.64 -1.05 -5.11
N GLY A 32 14.76 -2.39 -5.17
CA GLY A 32 15.73 -3.13 -4.37
C GLY A 32 15.64 -2.86 -2.86
N ASN A 33 14.45 -3.04 -2.29
CA ASN A 33 14.21 -3.23 -0.85
C ASN A 33 12.71 -3.49 -0.58
N ASN A 34 12.03 -4.29 -1.40
CA ASN A 34 10.67 -4.86 -1.22
C ASN A 34 9.49 -3.93 -0.84
N SER A 35 9.75 -2.66 -0.55
CA SER A 35 8.84 -1.75 0.14
C SER A 35 8.99 -0.28 -0.31
N ASP A 36 10.02 0.06 -1.12
CA ASP A 36 10.12 1.36 -1.79
C ASP A 36 9.49 1.26 -3.18
N TYR A 37 8.29 1.80 -3.35
CA TYR A 37 7.53 1.77 -4.61
C TYR A 37 7.58 3.09 -5.38
N THR A 38 8.54 3.97 -5.08
CA THR A 38 8.68 5.29 -5.74
C THR A 38 9.14 5.20 -7.20
N ASN A 39 9.47 4.00 -7.70
CA ASN A 39 9.68 3.74 -9.12
C ASN A 39 8.37 3.67 -9.94
N TYR A 40 7.22 3.63 -9.27
CA TYR A 40 5.90 3.75 -9.86
C TYR A 40 5.35 5.15 -9.61
N ASP A 41 4.63 5.69 -10.58
CA ASP A 41 3.89 6.95 -10.40
C ASP A 41 2.74 6.71 -9.40
N GLU A 42 2.00 5.61 -9.58
CA GLU A 42 0.90 5.21 -8.70
C GLU A 42 0.99 3.72 -8.35
N VAL A 43 0.70 3.38 -7.10
CA VAL A 43 0.38 2.01 -6.69
C VAL A 43 -1.10 1.93 -6.36
N VAL A 44 -1.82 1.05 -7.05
CA VAL A 44 -3.23 0.75 -6.81
C VAL A 44 -3.36 -0.62 -6.18
N ILE A 45 -3.92 -0.70 -4.98
CA ILE A 45 -4.13 -1.95 -4.27
C ILE A 45 -5.63 -2.18 -4.10
N THR A 46 -6.12 -3.31 -4.56
CA THR A 46 -7.53 -3.71 -4.43
C THR A 46 -7.64 -5.01 -3.66
N THR A 47 -8.47 -5.04 -2.62
CA THR A 47 -8.76 -6.26 -1.86
C THR A 47 -10.22 -6.32 -1.42
N ASN A 48 -10.81 -7.50 -1.50
CA ASN A 48 -12.21 -7.76 -1.15
C ASN A 48 -12.36 -8.90 -0.13
N ALA A 49 -11.25 -9.48 0.32
CA ALA A 49 -11.27 -10.57 1.28
C ALA A 49 -11.58 -10.04 2.70
N ILE A 50 -12.27 -10.86 3.51
CA ILE A 50 -12.37 -10.62 4.95
C ILE A 50 -10.96 -10.63 5.55
N ALA A 51 -10.67 -9.61 6.36
CA ALA A 51 -9.35 -9.45 6.95
C ALA A 51 -8.95 -10.64 7.81
N SER A 52 -7.74 -11.16 7.59
CA SER A 52 -7.19 -12.28 8.35
C SER A 52 -5.68 -12.30 8.30
N THR A 53 -5.04 -12.48 9.46
CA THR A 53 -3.60 -12.75 9.53
C THR A 53 -3.25 -14.13 8.99
N SER A 54 -4.22 -15.06 8.94
CA SER A 54 -4.04 -16.33 8.24
C SER A 54 -4.05 -16.07 6.73
N GLY A 55 -2.86 -16.13 6.13
CA GLY A 55 -2.66 -15.83 4.72
C GLY A 55 -2.72 -14.33 4.38
N LEU A 56 -2.39 -13.45 5.34
CA LEU A 56 -2.23 -11.99 5.18
C LEU A 56 -3.12 -11.36 4.10
N LYS A 57 -4.42 -11.38 4.31
CA LYS A 57 -5.42 -10.95 3.32
C LYS A 57 -6.40 -9.95 3.90
N GLY A 58 -7.07 -9.23 3.00
CA GLY A 58 -8.10 -8.24 3.34
C GLY A 58 -7.55 -6.87 3.70
N TRP A 59 -6.26 -6.71 3.97
CA TRP A 59 -5.65 -5.37 4.08
C TRP A 59 -4.95 -5.01 2.77
N ALA A 60 -5.01 -3.74 2.35
CA ALA A 60 -4.18 -3.34 1.21
C ALA A 60 -2.70 -3.32 1.62
N ILE A 61 -2.38 -2.73 2.78
CA ILE A 61 -1.08 -2.76 3.42
C ILE A 61 -1.24 -3.29 4.85
N TYR A 62 -0.46 -4.31 5.18
CA TYR A 62 -0.32 -4.82 6.54
C TYR A 62 1.10 -4.55 7.02
N MET A 63 1.25 -3.73 8.06
CA MET A 63 2.55 -3.33 8.62
C MET A 63 2.80 -4.01 9.95
N ASN A 64 3.94 -4.68 10.07
CA ASN A 64 4.43 -5.39 11.24
C ASN A 64 5.98 -5.30 11.32
N GLY A 65 6.52 -4.11 11.06
CA GLY A 65 7.95 -3.78 11.06
C GLY A 65 8.49 -3.28 9.71
N GLU A 66 7.69 -3.36 8.65
CA GLU A 66 8.08 -2.95 7.30
C GLU A 66 8.08 -1.41 7.15
N ASN A 67 8.93 -0.91 6.23
CA ASN A 67 9.01 0.51 5.89
C ASN A 67 8.60 0.74 4.43
N TYR A 68 7.46 1.37 4.19
CA TYR A 68 6.93 1.60 2.86
C TYR A 68 7.12 3.04 2.37
N LYS A 69 7.35 3.21 1.05
CA LYS A 69 7.37 4.52 0.39
C LYS A 69 6.60 4.49 -0.92
N PHE A 70 5.81 5.54 -1.18
CA PHE A 70 5.01 5.71 -2.38
C PHE A 70 5.01 7.17 -2.82
N ASN A 71 4.95 7.40 -4.13
CA ASN A 71 4.53 8.70 -4.69
C ASN A 71 3.00 8.80 -4.48
N ASP A 72 2.23 8.12 -5.32
CA ASP A 72 0.78 7.99 -5.16
C ASP A 72 0.37 6.59 -4.71
N LEU A 73 -0.52 6.52 -3.72
CA LEU A 73 -1.11 5.28 -3.23
C LEU A 73 -2.64 5.37 -3.24
N THR A 74 -3.26 4.55 -4.08
CA THR A 74 -4.70 4.32 -4.07
C THR A 74 -5.02 2.94 -3.49
N VAL A 75 -5.84 2.90 -2.44
CA VAL A 75 -6.33 1.65 -1.86
C VAL A 75 -7.84 1.51 -2.00
N ASN A 76 -8.29 0.34 -2.47
CA ASN A 76 -9.68 -0.01 -2.66
C ASN A 76 -9.99 -1.27 -1.83
N THR A 77 -10.73 -1.11 -0.73
CA THR A 77 -11.05 -2.22 0.17
C THR A 77 -12.56 -2.42 0.30
N SER A 78 -13.00 -3.68 0.27
CA SER A 78 -14.43 -4.04 0.29
C SER A 78 -14.76 -5.28 1.13
N GLY A 79 -13.76 -5.89 1.76
CA GLY A 79 -13.97 -7.01 2.68
C GLY A 79 -14.37 -6.55 4.09
N MET A 80 -14.97 -7.44 4.88
CA MET A 80 -15.25 -7.11 6.28
C MET A 80 -13.92 -6.93 7.04
N LEU A 81 -13.81 -5.86 7.85
CA LEU A 81 -12.58 -5.49 8.57
C LEU A 81 -11.37 -5.18 7.67
N SER A 82 -11.61 -4.94 6.37
CA SER A 82 -10.55 -4.73 5.36
C SER A 82 -10.01 -3.30 5.41
N ASP A 83 -8.95 -3.06 6.16
CA ASP A 83 -8.36 -1.71 6.20
C ASP A 83 -7.44 -1.44 5.00
N GLY A 84 -7.37 -0.17 4.58
CA GLY A 84 -6.39 0.26 3.58
C GLY A 84 -4.96 0.09 4.10
N ILE A 85 -4.66 0.68 5.26
CA ILE A 85 -3.40 0.50 5.97
C ILE A 85 -3.71 0.00 7.38
N HIS A 86 -3.15 -1.16 7.74
CA HIS A 86 -3.31 -1.77 9.05
C HIS A 86 -1.95 -1.96 9.73
N THR A 87 -1.78 -1.46 10.95
CA THR A 87 -0.54 -1.65 11.73
C THR A 87 -0.72 -2.64 12.88
N LYS A 88 0.22 -3.57 13.02
CA LYS A 88 0.34 -4.50 14.16
C LYS A 88 1.75 -4.43 14.77
N ASN A 89 1.90 -4.99 15.98
CA ASN A 89 3.12 -5.13 16.79
C ASN A 89 4.44 -4.87 16.04
N GLY A 90 5.18 -3.84 16.46
CA GLY A 90 6.42 -3.41 15.81
C GLY A 90 6.23 -2.19 14.89
N GLY A 91 5.00 -1.96 14.41
CA GLY A 91 4.66 -0.77 13.62
C GLY A 91 5.39 -0.76 12.29
N GLY A 92 6.11 0.32 12.01
CA GLY A 92 6.84 0.57 10.78
C GLY A 92 6.77 2.05 10.39
N ASN A 93 7.44 2.43 9.31
CA ASN A 93 7.32 3.76 8.73
C ASN A 93 6.60 3.67 7.37
N ILE A 94 5.67 4.57 7.11
CA ILE A 94 5.06 4.70 5.79
C ILE A 94 5.09 6.16 5.35
N VAL A 95 5.67 6.41 4.18
CA VAL A 95 5.75 7.73 3.56
C VAL A 95 4.99 7.68 2.25
N ILE A 96 3.97 8.54 2.11
CA ILE A 96 3.12 8.62 0.93
C ILE A 96 2.98 10.11 0.60
N GLU A 97 3.20 10.48 -0.66
CA GLU A 97 2.98 11.87 -1.09
C GLU A 97 1.49 12.15 -1.27
N ASN A 98 0.78 11.30 -2.03
CA ASN A 98 -0.66 11.39 -2.20
C ASN A 98 -1.36 10.07 -1.85
N TYR A 99 -2.29 10.15 -0.90
CA TYR A 99 -3.04 8.98 -0.42
C TYR A 99 -4.53 9.10 -0.74
N LYS A 100 -5.09 8.05 -1.35
CA LYS A 100 -6.51 7.91 -1.62
C LYS A 100 -7.02 6.56 -1.12
N ALA A 101 -8.07 6.58 -0.30
CA ALA A 101 -8.74 5.38 0.18
C ALA A 101 -10.20 5.36 -0.27
N ILE A 102 -10.63 4.21 -0.80
CA ILE A 102 -12.03 3.89 -1.05
C ILE A 102 -12.34 2.61 -0.27
N THR A 103 -12.99 2.75 0.87
CA THR A 103 -13.42 1.63 1.72
C THR A 103 -14.95 1.57 1.72
N SER A 104 -15.51 0.37 1.62
CA SER A 104 -16.96 0.21 1.35
C SER A 104 -17.67 -0.83 2.21
N SER A 105 -16.95 -1.54 3.08
CA SER A 105 -17.50 -2.65 3.86
C SER A 105 -17.74 -2.27 5.32
N TYR A 106 -18.27 -3.22 6.08
CA TYR A 106 -18.47 -3.05 7.51
C TYR A 106 -17.12 -2.99 8.25
N SER A 107 -16.93 -1.91 9.03
CA SER A 107 -15.76 -1.69 9.89
C SER A 107 -14.43 -1.73 9.13
N SER A 108 -14.40 -1.27 7.88
CA SER A 108 -13.20 -1.07 7.07
C SER A 108 -12.73 0.38 7.13
N ASP A 109 -11.52 0.63 7.62
CA ASP A 109 -10.95 1.96 7.70
C ASP A 109 -9.98 2.22 6.54
N GLY A 110 -9.86 3.47 6.08
CA GLY A 110 -8.78 3.84 5.17
C GLY A 110 -7.43 3.59 5.84
N ILE A 111 -7.27 4.08 7.07
CA ILE A 111 -6.07 3.92 7.88
C ILE A 111 -6.49 3.49 9.30
N ASN A 112 -5.93 2.38 9.77
CA ASN A 112 -6.11 1.86 11.12
C ASN A 112 -4.74 1.72 11.83
N LEU A 113 -4.45 2.68 12.71
CA LEU A 113 -3.21 2.71 13.49
C LEU A 113 -3.43 2.09 14.86
N GLY A 114 -3.20 0.78 14.97
CA GLY A 114 -3.16 0.05 16.24
C GLY A 114 -1.83 0.24 16.98
N GLY A 115 -1.87 0.77 18.21
CA GLY A 115 -0.69 0.89 19.08
C GLY A 115 -0.51 -0.30 20.01
N SER A 116 0.72 -0.80 20.17
CA SER A 116 1.08 -1.67 21.30
C SER A 116 1.32 -0.81 22.54
N SER A 117 0.39 -0.79 23.49
CA SER A 117 0.64 -0.15 24.78
C SER A 117 1.65 -0.99 25.59
N ARG A 118 2.94 -0.63 25.58
CA ARG A 118 3.89 -1.12 26.59
C ARG A 118 3.71 -0.29 27.86
N ARG A 119 2.75 -0.67 28.69
CA ARG A 119 2.60 -0.10 30.04
C ARG A 119 3.72 -0.64 30.92
N THR A 120 4.87 0.04 30.95
CA THR A 120 5.85 -0.16 32.03
C THR A 120 5.34 0.61 33.23
N ILE A 121 4.83 -0.08 34.25
CA ILE A 121 4.53 0.54 35.55
C ILE A 121 5.86 0.58 36.31
N PRO A 122 6.39 1.77 36.67
CA PRO A 122 7.55 1.85 37.54
C PRO A 122 7.20 1.27 38.91
N GLY A 123 8.04 0.37 39.42
CA GLY A 123 8.00 -0.09 40.81
C GLY A 123 8.71 0.89 41.74
#